data_AF-A0A939WP23-F1
#
_entry.id   AF-A0A939WP23-F1
#
_cell.length_a   1.000
_cell.length_b   1.000
_cell.length_c   1.000
_cell.angle_alpha   90.00
_cell.angle_beta   90.00
_cell.angle_gamma   90.00
#
_symmetry.space_group_name_H-M   'P 1'
#
loop_
_entity.id
_entity.type
_entity.pdbx_description
1 polymer ?
#
loop_
_entity_poly.entity_id
_entity_poly.type
_entity_poly.pdbx_seq_one_letter_code
_entity_poly.pdbx_strand_id
1 'polypeptide(L)'
;PEVRRGDAATASSDIFALGVTLFRLLTGVWYEPDSKALDLLDGYDSAWRGIFAALLSDSPLDRALPPVRRASRRKWFWAAAAAVVVLAMALSVWFLIGHFGGAKSPRDVRTVDDLFFFPK
;
A
#
# COMPACT_ATOMS: atom_id res chain seq x y z
N PRO A 1 18.87 11.06 26.90
CA PRO A 1 19.44 10.86 28.26
C PRO A 1 20.17 12.12 28.76
N GLU A 2 20.93 12.77 27.87
CA GLU A 2 21.58 14.08 28.01
C GLU A 2 20.67 15.18 28.59
N VAL A 3 19.42 15.34 28.12
CA VAL A 3 18.50 16.35 28.67
C VAL A 3 18.16 16.08 30.15
N ARG A 4 18.04 14.80 30.56
CA ARG A 4 17.85 14.45 31.99
C ARG A 4 19.09 14.77 32.83
N ARG A 5 20.27 14.80 32.22
CA ARG A 5 21.54 15.17 32.88
C ARG A 5 21.74 16.69 32.96
N GLY A 6 20.85 17.48 32.36
CA GLY A 6 20.91 18.95 32.36
C GLY A 6 21.53 19.55 31.09
N ASP A 7 21.89 18.73 30.11
CA ASP A 7 22.38 19.22 28.82
C ASP A 7 21.25 19.90 28.02
N ALA A 8 21.62 20.82 27.12
CA ALA A 8 20.67 21.47 26.24
C ALA A 8 19.99 20.49 25.28
N ALA A 9 18.71 20.71 24.96
CA ALA A 9 18.00 19.96 23.94
C ALA A 9 18.60 20.25 22.56
N THR A 10 18.80 19.20 21.77
CA THR A 10 19.38 19.23 20.43
C THR A 10 18.59 18.34 19.47
N ALA A 11 18.90 18.40 18.17
CA ALA A 11 18.32 17.47 17.19
C ALA A 11 18.52 15.99 17.58
N SER A 12 19.65 15.63 18.20
CA SER A 12 19.89 14.27 18.70
C SER A 12 18.95 13.88 19.84
N SER A 13 18.50 14.85 20.65
CA SER A 13 17.50 14.60 21.69
C SER A 13 16.09 14.40 21.12
N ASP A 14 15.76 15.10 20.02
CA ASP A 14 14.50 14.90 19.30
C ASP A 14 14.46 13.52 18.64
N ILE A 15 15.58 13.07 18.06
CA ILE A 15 15.71 11.71 17.49
C ILE A 15 15.50 10.64 18.57
N PHE A 16 16.04 10.85 19.77
CA PHE A 16 15.80 9.95 20.90
C PHE A 16 14.33 9.93 21.31
N ALA A 17 13.68 11.09 21.42
CA ALA A 17 12.26 11.19 21.74
C ALA A 17 11.36 10.52 20.66
N LEU A 18 11.74 10.64 19.39
CA LEU A 18 11.11 9.91 18.28
C LEU A 18 11.25 8.40 18.47
N GLY A 19 12.45 7.91 18.81
CA GLY A 19 12.71 6.51 19.14
C GLY A 19 11.81 6.01 20.27
N VAL A 20 11.71 6.75 21.37
CA VAL A 20 10.84 6.39 22.52
C VAL A 20 9.38 6.33 22.11
N THR A 21 8.92 7.30 21.31
CA THR A 21 7.53 7.35 20.85
C THR A 21 7.22 6.18 19.91
N LEU A 22 8.11 5.89 18.96
CA LEU A 22 7.96 4.80 18.01
C LEU A 22 7.98 3.44 18.72
N PHE A 23 8.86 3.29 19.72
CA PHE A 23 8.91 2.08 20.56
C PHE A 23 7.57 1.86 21.25
N ARG A 24 7.03 2.91 21.88
CA ARG A 24 5.73 2.84 22.54
C ARG A 24 4.58 2.52 21.58
N LEU A 25 4.59 3.08 20.38
CA LEU A 25 3.58 2.77 19.37
C LEU A 25 3.62 1.30 18.94
N LEU A 26 4.82 0.70 18.91
CA LEU A 26 5.02 -0.67 18.49
C LEU A 26 4.69 -1.69 19.60
N THR A 27 5.14 -1.42 20.82
CA THR A 27 5.08 -2.37 21.95
C THR A 27 3.96 -2.06 22.95
N GLY A 28 3.41 -0.85 22.93
CA GLY A 28 2.46 -0.34 23.93
C GLY A 28 3.10 0.10 25.26
N VAL A 29 4.40 -0.12 25.44
CA VAL A 29 5.12 0.12 26.70
C VAL A 29 6.08 1.30 26.58
N TRP A 30 6.34 1.99 27.68
CA TRP A 30 7.35 3.05 27.71
C TRP A 30 8.77 2.48 27.66
N TYR A 31 9.67 3.15 26.93
CA TYR A 31 11.07 2.76 26.87
C TYR A 31 11.81 3.17 28.14
N GLU A 32 12.47 2.21 28.78
CA GLU A 32 13.31 2.40 29.96
C GLU A 32 14.76 2.00 29.62
N PRO A 33 15.74 2.94 29.66
CA PRO A 33 17.12 2.68 29.20
C PRO A 33 17.84 1.54 29.92
N ASP A 34 17.62 1.41 31.24
CA ASP A 34 18.31 0.40 32.07
C ASP A 34 17.60 -0.96 32.07
N SER A 35 16.53 -1.09 31.27
CA SER A 35 15.76 -2.33 31.15
C SER A 35 16.16 -3.12 29.91
N LYS A 36 15.76 -4.39 29.88
CA LYS A 36 15.80 -5.22 28.67
C LYS A 36 14.69 -4.87 27.67
N ALA A 37 14.38 -3.59 27.50
CA ALA A 37 13.29 -3.12 26.64
C ALA A 37 13.42 -3.61 25.20
N LEU A 38 14.64 -3.75 24.69
CA LEU A 38 14.88 -4.25 23.33
C LEU A 38 14.57 -5.75 23.17
N ASP A 39 14.47 -6.53 24.23
CA ASP A 39 14.06 -7.94 24.16
C ASP A 39 12.55 -8.06 23.86
N LEU A 40 11.76 -7.01 24.15
CA LEU A 40 10.35 -6.94 23.71
C LEU A 40 10.22 -6.89 22.18
N LEU A 41 11.32 -6.67 21.45
CA LEU A 41 11.35 -6.68 19.99
C LEU A 41 11.64 -8.06 19.40
N ASP A 42 11.90 -9.10 20.20
CA ASP A 42 12.29 -10.43 19.69
C ASP A 42 11.19 -11.09 18.83
N GLY A 43 9.93 -10.67 18.98
CA GLY A 43 8.81 -11.11 18.13
C GLY A 43 8.60 -10.31 16.84
N TYR A 44 9.40 -9.26 16.61
CA TYR A 44 9.29 -8.38 15.46
C TYR A 44 10.41 -8.62 14.44
N ASP A 45 10.26 -8.08 13.24
CA ASP A 45 11.31 -8.11 12.22
C ASP A 45 12.64 -7.58 12.77
N SER A 46 13.74 -8.29 12.50
CA SER A 46 15.07 -7.97 13.03
C SER A 46 15.56 -6.58 12.62
N ALA A 47 15.02 -6.00 11.55
CA ALA A 47 15.26 -4.61 11.16
C ALA A 47 14.86 -3.61 12.26
N TRP A 48 13.79 -3.88 13.01
CA TRP A 48 13.34 -3.00 14.10
C TRP A 48 14.39 -2.88 15.20
N ARG A 49 15.06 -3.98 15.55
CA ARG A 49 16.11 -3.97 16.57
C ARG A 49 17.28 -3.07 16.16
N GLY A 50 17.67 -3.10 14.88
CA GLY A 50 18.70 -2.22 14.33
C GLY A 50 18.27 -0.74 14.32
N ILE A 51 17.02 -0.46 13.94
CA ILE A 51 16.47 0.90 13.94
C ILE A 51 16.45 1.47 15.37
N PHE A 52 15.94 0.71 16.34
CA PHE A 52 15.87 1.17 17.73
C PHE A 52 17.24 1.28 18.38
N ALA A 53 18.18 0.38 18.07
CA ALA A 53 19.56 0.52 18.55
C ALA A 53 20.22 1.83 18.09
N ALA A 54 19.96 2.28 16.86
CA ALA A 54 20.45 3.56 16.37
C ALA A 54 19.71 4.75 17.01
N LEU A 55 18.38 4.72 17.09
CA LEU A 55 17.58 5.84 17.60
C LEU A 55 17.73 6.05 19.12
N LEU A 56 17.85 4.96 19.87
CA LEU A 56 17.87 4.95 21.34
C LEU A 56 19.29 4.82 21.91
N SER A 57 20.31 5.05 21.09
CA SER A 57 21.71 5.05 21.55
C SER A 57 21.92 6.05 22.70
N ASP A 58 22.70 5.67 23.70
CA ASP A 58 23.03 6.55 24.83
C ASP A 58 23.88 7.74 24.40
N SER A 59 24.74 7.54 23.41
CA SER A 59 25.60 8.56 22.83
C SER A 59 24.83 9.34 21.77
N PRO A 60 24.75 10.69 21.88
CA PRO A 60 24.03 11.52 20.92
C PRO A 60 24.70 11.58 19.53
N LEU A 61 25.98 11.22 19.43
CA LEU A 61 26.74 11.18 18.18
C LEU A 61 26.43 9.93 17.35
N ASP A 62 26.06 8.85 18.01
CA ASP A 62 25.75 7.57 17.36
C ASP A 62 24.28 7.49 16.92
N ARG A 63 23.47 8.49 17.28
CA ARG A 63 22.07 8.57 16.87
C ARG A 63 21.96 9.04 15.44
N ALA A 64 21.46 8.16 14.59
CA ALA A 64 21.13 8.47 13.22
C ALA A 64 19.71 7.99 12.91
N LEU A 65 18.98 8.80 12.13
CA LEU A 65 17.77 8.31 11.49
C LEU A 65 18.16 7.19 10.52
N PRO A 66 17.46 6.05 10.53
CA PRO A 66 17.68 5.03 9.52
C PRO A 66 17.46 5.67 8.14
N PRO A 67 18.24 5.28 7.11
CA PRO A 67 18.07 5.81 5.78
C PRO A 67 16.65 5.49 5.31
N VAL A 68 15.81 6.53 5.19
CA VAL A 68 14.45 6.37 4.69
C VAL A 68 14.57 5.96 3.23
N ARG A 69 14.43 4.66 2.95
CA ARG A 69 14.24 4.19 1.58
C ARG A 69 12.91 4.76 1.11
N ARG A 70 12.95 5.90 0.42
CA ARG A 70 11.82 6.36 -0.39
C ARG A 70 11.55 5.27 -1.40
N ALA A 71 10.52 4.46 -1.15
CA ALA A 71 10.00 3.56 -2.14
C ALA A 71 9.60 4.41 -3.34
N SER A 72 10.30 4.21 -4.46
CA SER A 72 10.03 4.90 -5.71
C SER A 72 8.65 4.46 -6.21
N ARG A 73 7.60 5.18 -5.78
CA ARG A 73 6.22 5.00 -6.27
C ARG A 73 6.11 5.23 -7.78
N ARG A 74 7.15 5.79 -8.41
CA ARG A 74 7.25 6.09 -9.85
C ARG A 74 6.97 4.86 -10.71
N LYS A 75 7.41 3.66 -10.30
CA LYS A 75 7.16 2.43 -11.08
C LYS A 75 5.68 2.01 -11.09
N TRP A 76 4.97 2.25 -9.98
CA TRP A 76 3.55 1.93 -9.85
C TRP A 76 2.66 2.86 -10.68
N PHE A 77 3.03 4.14 -10.76
CA PHE A 77 2.33 5.09 -11.64
C PHE A 77 2.42 4.71 -13.12
N TRP A 78 3.58 4.25 -13.60
CA TRP A 78 3.72 3.78 -14.98
C TRP A 78 2.95 2.48 -15.24
N ALA A 79 2.95 1.54 -14.29
CA ALA A 79 2.16 0.32 -14.40
C ALA A 79 0.65 0.62 -14.45
N ALA A 80 0.17 1.53 -13.62
CA ALA A 80 -1.22 1.98 -13.63
C ALA A 80 -1.59 2.68 -14.96
N ALA A 81 -0.73 3.57 -15.44
CA ALA A 81 -0.93 4.25 -16.72
C ALA A 81 -1.01 3.26 -17.90
N ALA A 82 -0.10 2.28 -17.94
CA ALA A 82 -0.13 1.24 -18.97
C ALA A 82 -1.42 0.40 -18.91
N ALA A 83 -1.88 0.03 -17.70
CA ALA A 83 -3.13 -0.70 -17.52
C ALA A 83 -4.35 0.09 -18.04
N VAL A 84 -4.42 1.40 -17.76
CA VAL A 84 -5.49 2.28 -18.27
C VAL A 84 -5.48 2.34 -19.80
N VAL A 85 -4.32 2.45 -20.43
CA VAL A 85 -4.20 2.46 -21.90
C VAL A 85 -4.68 1.14 -22.50
N VAL A 86 -4.26 -0.01 -21.94
CA VAL A 86 -4.71 -1.33 -22.40
C VAL A 86 -6.22 -1.49 -22.24
N LEU A 87 -6.79 -1.02 -21.13
CA LEU A 87 -8.23 -1.08 -20.89
C LEU A 87 -9.01 -0.22 -21.90
N ALA A 88 -8.53 0.99 -22.17
CA ALA A 88 -9.13 1.89 -23.15
C ALA A 88 -9.08 1.32 -24.58
N MET A 89 -7.95 0.69 -24.95
CA MET A 89 -7.84 -0.02 -26.23
C MET A 89 -8.81 -1.19 -26.32
N ALA A 90 -8.93 -2.01 -25.27
CA ALA A 90 -9.85 -3.15 -25.26
C ALA A 90 -11.31 -2.70 -25.38
N LEU A 91 -11.70 -1.64 -24.67
CA LEU A 91 -13.03 -1.03 -24.77
C LEU A 91 -13.30 -0.47 -26.16
N SER A 92 -12.29 0.16 -26.79
CA SER A 92 -12.43 0.70 -28.15
C SER A 92 -12.66 -0.40 -29.17
N VAL A 93 -11.92 -1.51 -29.07
CA VAL A 93 -12.08 -2.69 -29.93
C VAL A 93 -13.44 -3.35 -29.71
N TRP A 94 -13.86 -3.53 -28.46
CA TRP A 94 -15.20 -4.05 -28.14
C TRP A 94 -16.29 -3.18 -28.78
N PHE A 95 -16.22 -1.86 -28.61
CA PHE A 95 -17.21 -0.94 -29.12
C PHE A 95 -17.31 -0.99 -30.66
N LEU A 96 -16.17 -1.09 -31.35
CA LEU A 96 -16.12 -1.29 -32.80
C LEU A 96 -16.76 -2.62 -33.23
N ILE A 97 -16.48 -3.74 -32.55
CA ILE A 97 -17.04 -5.06 -32.90
C ILE A 97 -18.54 -5.12 -32.59
N GLY A 98 -18.96 -4.59 -31.44
CA GLY A 98 -20.35 -4.62 -30.98
C GLY A 98 -21.29 -3.73 -31.80
N HIS A 99 -20.78 -2.67 -32.44
CA HIS A 99 -21.60 -1.77 -33.26
C HIS A 99 -21.87 -2.31 -34.68
N PHE A 100 -20.99 -3.17 -35.21
CA PHE A 100 -21.16 -3.79 -36.54
C PHE A 100 -21.78 -5.21 -36.50
N GLY A 101 -21.83 -5.84 -35.32
CA GLY A 101 -22.47 -7.14 -35.11
C GLY A 101 -23.99 -7.02 -34.97
N GLY A 102 -24.67 -6.49 -35.99
CA GLY A 102 -26.12 -6.57 -36.12
C GLY A 102 -26.57 -8.02 -36.06
N ALA A 103 -26.99 -8.47 -34.89
CA ALA A 103 -27.61 -9.76 -34.68
C ALA A 103 -28.84 -9.87 -35.58
N LYS A 104 -28.74 -10.64 -36.67
CA LYS A 104 -29.92 -11.07 -37.42
C LYS A 104 -30.77 -11.93 -36.48
N SER A 105 -31.87 -11.35 -36.02
CA SER A 105 -32.89 -12.02 -35.23
C SER A 105 -33.46 -13.22 -36.01
N PRO A 106 -33.41 -14.46 -35.49
CA PRO A 106 -34.09 -15.59 -36.10
C PRO A 106 -35.55 -15.57 -35.64
N ARG A 107 -36.37 -14.76 -36.30
CA ARG A 107 -37.84 -14.89 -36.24
C ARG A 107 -38.42 -14.68 -37.63
N ASP A 108 -38.25 -15.68 -38.46
CA ASP A 108 -39.17 -15.96 -39.56
C ASP A 108 -40.14 -17.03 -39.05
N VAL A 109 -41.00 -16.63 -38.10
CA VAL A 109 -42.18 -17.41 -37.70
C VAL A 109 -43.26 -16.97 -38.68
N ARG A 110 -43.34 -17.65 -39.83
CA ARG A 110 -44.52 -17.58 -40.69
C ARG A 110 -45.66 -18.31 -39.99
N THR A 111 -46.56 -17.49 -39.46
CA THR A 111 -48.01 -17.60 -39.32
C THR A 111 -48.63 -18.99 -39.57
N VAL A 112 -49.30 -19.51 -38.54
CA VAL A 112 -50.01 -20.80 -38.51
C VAL A 112 -51.45 -20.68 -39.06
N ASP A 113 -51.85 -19.55 -39.65
CA ASP A 113 -53.26 -19.26 -39.93
C ASP A 113 -53.76 -19.52 -41.37
N ASP A 114 -52.92 -19.96 -42.30
CA ASP A 114 -53.33 -20.11 -43.72
C ASP A 114 -53.62 -21.55 -44.21
N LEU A 115 -53.53 -22.58 -43.36
CA LEU A 115 -53.67 -23.98 -43.79
C LEU A 115 -55.02 -24.66 -43.47
N PHE A 116 -55.98 -23.93 -42.90
CA PHE A 116 -57.33 -24.45 -42.64
C PHE A 116 -58.41 -23.66 -43.41
N PHE A 117 -58.25 -23.54 -44.73
CA PHE A 117 -59.36 -23.21 -45.63
C PHE A 117 -59.99 -24.51 -46.17
N PHE A 118 -61.06 -24.97 -45.51
CA PHE A 118 -62.01 -25.92 -46.09
C PHE A 118 -63.13 -25.13 -46.80
N PRO A 119 -63.30 -25.24 -48.12
CA PRO A 119 -64.59 -24.98 -48.73
C PRO A 119 -65.48 -26.23 -48.69
N LYS A 120 -66.77 -25.95 -48.58
CA LYS A 120 -67.92 -26.84 -48.36
C LYS A 120 -68.06 -27.98 -49.34
#